data_AF-A0AAU1BZR2-F1
#
_entry.id   AF-A0AAU1BZR2-F1
#
_cell.length_a   1.000
_cell.length_b   1.000
_cell.length_c   1.000
_cell.angle_alpha   90.00
_cell.angle_beta   90.00
_cell.angle_gamma   90.00
#
_symmetry.space_group_name_H-M   'P 1'
#
loop_
_entity.id
_entity.type
_entity.pdbx_description
1 polymer ?
#
loop_
_entity_poly.entity_id
_entity_poly.type
_entity_poly.pdbx_seq_one_letter_code
_entity_poly.pdbx_strand_id
1 'polypeptide(L)'
;MRRQMLRLLHWLGALATPVVVLSATLDPEVAGELVAAYRGGAGTGGGRVEEAAAVQYPGWLFAARDGAVRRIDERDRVVHARQTDTVGPPRPECSFLTGADGCRRQPGPGS
;
A
#
# COMPACT_ATOMS: atom_id res chain seq x y z
N MET A 1 -16.14 -7.94 17.10
CA MET A 1 -15.35 -8.22 15.88
C MET A 1 -13.86 -7.91 16.06
N ARG A 2 -13.50 -6.69 16.48
CA ARG A 2 -12.11 -6.23 16.65
C ARG A 2 -11.14 -7.17 17.39
N ARG A 3 -11.60 -7.80 18.48
CA ARG A 3 -10.80 -8.74 19.27
C ARG A 3 -10.31 -9.96 18.48
N GLN A 4 -11.08 -10.43 17.50
CA GLN A 4 -10.70 -11.56 16.65
C GLN A 4 -9.54 -11.16 15.73
N MET A 5 -9.61 -9.96 15.15
CA MET A 5 -8.55 -9.45 14.27
C MET A 5 -7.24 -9.22 15.03
N LEU A 6 -7.30 -8.65 16.25
CA LEU A 6 -6.11 -8.49 17.09
C LEU A 6 -5.46 -9.84 17.42
N ARG A 7 -6.26 -10.84 17.78
CA ARG A 7 -5.74 -12.18 18.12
C ARG A 7 -5.18 -12.90 16.89
N LEU A 8 -5.81 -12.74 15.73
CA LEU A 8 -5.28 -13.26 14.47
C LEU A 8 -3.94 -12.61 14.12
N LEU A 9 -3.84 -11.27 14.18
CA LEU A 9 -2.60 -10.55 13.89
C LEU A 9 -1.46 -10.94 14.84
N HIS A 10 -1.78 -11.17 16.10
CA HIS A 10 -0.81 -11.68 17.07
C HIS A 10 -0.26 -13.05 16.65
N TRP A 11 -1.12 -13.99 16.26
CA TRP A 11 -0.66 -15.30 15.76
C TRP A 11 0.12 -15.18 14.44
N LEU A 12 -0.31 -14.32 13.51
CA LEU A 12 0.41 -14.08 12.26
C LEU A 12 1.82 -13.49 12.51
N GLY A 13 1.95 -12.60 13.50
CA GLY A 13 3.24 -12.09 13.94
C GLY A 13 4.14 -13.19 14.51
N ALA A 14 3.57 -14.09 15.33
CA ALA A 14 4.29 -15.24 15.87
C ALA A 14 4.75 -16.22 14.78
N LEU A 15 3.96 -16.37 13.72
CA LEU A 15 4.28 -17.17 12.52
C LEU A 15 5.17 -16.43 11.52
N ALA A 16 5.65 -15.22 11.84
CA ALA A 16 6.47 -14.38 10.96
C ALA A 16 5.86 -14.16 9.55
N THR A 17 4.52 -14.08 9.48
CA THR A 17 3.80 -13.91 8.22
C THR A 17 3.66 -12.42 7.88
N PRO A 18 4.07 -11.95 6.69
CA PRO A 18 3.87 -10.57 6.29
C PRO A 18 2.38 -10.25 6.10
N VAL A 19 1.93 -9.12 6.63
CA VAL A 19 0.52 -8.70 6.58
C VAL A 19 0.40 -7.29 6.02
N VAL A 20 -0.56 -7.08 5.12
CA VAL A 20 -0.98 -5.76 4.64
C VAL A 20 -2.43 -5.54 5.04
N VAL A 21 -2.69 -4.47 5.80
CA VAL A 21 -4.05 -4.08 6.20
C VAL A 21 -4.46 -2.86 5.40
N LEU A 22 -5.62 -2.93 4.74
CA LEU A 22 -6.20 -1.84 3.97
C LEU A 22 -7.49 -1.36 4.65
N SER A 23 -7.64 -0.04 4.77
CA SER A 23 -8.85 0.56 5.32
C SER A 23 -9.10 1.92 4.70
N ALA A 24 -10.37 2.27 4.47
CA ALA A 24 -10.78 3.56 3.92
C ALA A 24 -10.70 4.67 4.98
N THR A 25 -11.13 4.39 6.21
CA THR A 25 -11.10 5.36 7.32
C THR A 25 -10.88 4.58 8.61
N LEU A 26 -9.62 4.36 8.97
CA LEU A 26 -9.29 3.68 10.22
C LEU A 26 -9.02 4.71 11.31
N ASP A 27 -9.66 4.54 12.46
CA ASP A 27 -9.35 5.34 13.63
C ASP A 27 -7.87 5.12 14.04
N PRO A 28 -7.11 6.18 14.35
CA PRO A 28 -5.68 6.05 14.66
C PRO A 28 -5.37 5.20 15.90
N GLU A 29 -6.26 5.19 16.90
CA GLU A 29 -6.14 4.31 18.07
C GLU A 29 -6.30 2.85 17.64
N VAL A 30 -7.28 2.59 16.77
CA VAL A 30 -7.50 1.25 16.23
C VAL A 30 -6.30 0.77 15.43
N ALA A 31 -5.72 1.65 14.59
CA ALA A 31 -4.51 1.35 13.83
C ALA A 31 -3.33 0.99 14.75
N GLY A 32 -3.11 1.77 15.81
CA GLY A 32 -2.04 1.53 16.77
C GLY A 32 -2.15 0.18 17.49
N GLU A 33 -3.36 -0.21 17.87
CA GLU A 33 -3.60 -1.50 18.51
C GLU A 33 -3.43 -2.69 17.55
N LEU A 34 -3.76 -2.55 16.25
CA LEU A 34 -3.48 -3.61 15.25
C LEU A 34 -1.98 -3.83 15.07
N VAL A 35 -1.21 -2.74 14.97
CA VAL A 35 0.26 -2.78 14.87
C VAL A 35 0.87 -3.37 16.15
N ALA A 36 0.40 -2.96 17.32
CA ALA A 36 0.86 -3.47 18.61
C ALA A 36 0.57 -4.97 18.76
N ALA A 37 -0.60 -5.45 18.32
CA ALA A 37 -0.95 -6.87 18.36
C ALA A 37 -0.01 -7.72 17.48
N TYR A 38 0.24 -7.29 16.24
CA TYR A 38 1.18 -7.97 15.33
C TYR A 38 2.60 -8.00 15.91
N ARG A 39 3.10 -6.86 16.40
CA ARG A 39 4.44 -6.76 17.01
C ARG A 39 4.57 -7.58 18.29
N GLY A 40 3.52 -7.61 19.10
CA GLY A 40 3.45 -8.45 20.30
C GLY A 40 3.59 -9.93 19.95
N GLY A 41 3.04 -10.35 18.80
CA GLY A 41 3.23 -11.70 18.27
C GLY A 41 4.63 -11.96 17.73
N ALA A 42 5.22 -10.96 17.07
CA ALA A 42 6.57 -11.03 16.50
C ALA A 42 7.70 -11.01 17.54
N GLY A 43 7.39 -10.69 18.81
CA GLY A 43 8.36 -10.59 19.90
C GLY A 43 9.07 -9.23 20.01
N THR A 44 8.66 -8.22 19.24
CA THR A 44 9.35 -6.91 19.14
C THR A 44 8.74 -5.80 20.00
N GLY A 45 8.38 -6.14 21.23
CA GLY A 45 7.81 -5.21 22.21
C GLY A 45 6.34 -4.87 21.91
N GLY A 46 5.45 -5.20 22.85
CA GLY A 46 3.99 -5.02 22.73
C GLY A 46 3.48 -3.61 23.10
N GLY A 47 4.35 -2.60 23.08
CA GLY A 47 3.97 -1.22 23.38
C GLY A 47 3.11 -0.61 22.27
N ARG A 48 2.20 0.29 22.64
CA ARG A 48 1.44 1.10 21.68
C ARG A 48 2.43 1.95 20.88
N VAL A 49 2.32 1.90 19.55
CA VAL A 49 3.17 2.69 18.65
C VAL A 49 2.53 4.06 18.47
N GLU A 50 3.14 5.09 19.05
CA GLU A 50 2.66 6.48 18.89
C GLU A 50 2.70 6.92 17.42
N GLU A 51 3.65 6.42 16.62
CA GLU A 51 3.72 6.67 15.18
C GLU A 51 2.53 6.09 14.40
N ALA A 52 1.82 5.10 14.92
CA ALA A 52 0.60 4.60 14.30
C ALA A 52 -0.60 5.52 14.54
N ALA A 53 -0.62 6.22 15.68
CA ALA A 53 -1.69 7.16 16.03
C ALA A 53 -1.65 8.48 15.24
N ALA A 54 -0.56 8.75 14.50
CA ALA A 54 -0.45 9.97 13.70
C ALA A 54 -0.38 9.69 12.18
N VAL A 55 -0.74 8.48 11.72
CA VAL A 55 -1.04 8.25 10.30
C VAL A 55 -2.33 9.00 9.98
N GLN A 56 -2.22 10.15 9.31
CA GLN A 56 -3.37 10.88 8.82
C GLN A 56 -3.90 10.22 7.55
N TYR A 57 -5.21 10.25 7.38
CA TYR A 57 -5.83 9.82 6.13
C TYR A 57 -5.57 10.88 5.03
N PRO A 58 -5.23 10.47 3.80
CA PRO A 58 -4.74 9.14 3.40
C PRO A 58 -3.27 8.95 3.81
N GLY A 59 -2.89 7.74 4.24
CA GLY A 59 -1.53 7.49 4.71
C GLY A 59 -1.19 6.01 4.88
N TRP A 60 0.12 5.72 4.88
CA TRP A 60 0.66 4.37 4.93
C TRP A 60 1.69 4.26 6.07
N LEU A 61 1.70 3.11 6.73
CA LEU A 61 2.66 2.79 7.79
C LEU A 61 3.17 1.37 7.64
N PHE A 62 4.48 1.24 7.78
CA PHE A 62 5.19 -0.02 7.73
C PHE A 62 5.78 -0.31 9.10
N ALA A 63 5.48 -1.49 9.64
CA ALA A 63 6.08 -1.99 10.88
C ALA A 63 6.87 -3.27 10.56
N ALA A 64 8.20 -3.16 10.68
CA ALA A 64 9.11 -4.25 10.47
C ALA A 64 9.18 -5.16 11.70
N ARG A 65 9.58 -6.41 11.45
CA ARG A 65 9.75 -7.45 12.48
C ARG A 65 10.95 -7.23 13.38
N ASP A 66 11.82 -6.27 13.09
CA ASP A 66 12.89 -5.82 13.99
C ASP A 66 12.40 -4.73 14.96
N GLY A 67 11.12 -4.34 14.86
CA GLY A 67 10.50 -3.29 15.66
C GLY A 67 10.61 -1.90 15.03
N ALA A 68 11.28 -1.75 13.87
CA ALA A 68 11.31 -0.49 13.16
C ALA A 68 9.92 -0.15 12.63
N VAL A 69 9.46 1.08 12.87
CA VAL A 69 8.24 1.60 12.30
C VAL A 69 8.61 2.76 11.40
N ARG A 70 8.15 2.72 10.15
CA ARG A 70 8.32 3.81 9.20
C ARG A 70 6.99 4.26 8.68
N ARG A 71 6.80 5.57 8.60
CA ARG A 71 5.78 6.13 7.73
C ARG A 71 6.26 6.10 6.30
N ILE A 72 5.33 5.81 5.40
CA ILE A 72 5.55 6.02 3.98
C ILE A 72 4.83 7.34 3.69
N ASP A 73 5.61 8.38 3.43
CA ASP A 73 5.08 9.72 3.14
C ASP A 73 4.40 9.70 1.76
N GLU A 74 3.27 10.40 1.61
CA GLU A 74 2.61 10.57 0.32
C GLU A 74 3.55 11.21 -0.72
N ARG A 75 4.50 12.05 -0.27
CA ARG A 75 5.53 12.64 -1.13
C ARG A 75 6.43 11.58 -1.77
N ASP A 76 6.78 10.52 -1.03
CA ASP A 76 7.58 9.42 -1.55
C ASP A 76 6.82 8.63 -2.62
N ARG A 77 5.48 8.53 -2.49
CA ARG A 77 4.62 7.94 -3.51
C ARG A 77 4.63 8.74 -4.81
N VAL A 78 4.54 10.08 -4.75
CA VAL A 78 4.58 10.92 -5.96
C VAL A 78 5.92 10.81 -6.67
N VAL A 79 7.03 10.76 -5.92
CA VAL A 79 8.37 10.56 -6.49
C VAL A 79 8.51 9.18 -7.13
N HIS A 80 8.03 8.13 -6.46
CA HIS A 80 8.05 6.77 -6.99
C HIS A 80 7.17 6.64 -8.25
N ALA A 81 5.97 7.22 -8.25
CA ALA A 81 5.08 7.23 -9.40
C ALA A 81 5.73 7.91 -10.62
N ARG A 82 6.42 9.04 -10.43
CA ARG A 82 7.17 9.71 -11.51
C ARG A 82 8.33 8.87 -12.03
N GLN A 83 8.97 8.08 -11.17
CA GLN A 83 10.07 7.19 -11.56
C GLN A 83 9.54 5.98 -12.34
N THR A 84 8.40 5.43 -11.97
CA THR A 84 7.79 4.28 -12.67
C THR A 84 7.04 4.66 -13.94
N ASP A 85 6.67 5.94 -14.11
CA ASP A 85 6.09 6.50 -15.35
C ASP A 85 7.12 6.60 -16.51
N THR A 86 8.35 6.13 -16.31
CA THR A 86 9.33 5.96 -17.40
C THR A 86 9.11 4.69 -18.22
N VAL A 87 8.06 3.91 -17.94
CA VAL A 87 7.52 2.94 -18.91
C VAL A 87 7.11 3.75 -20.14
N GLY A 88 7.73 3.43 -21.28
CA GLY A 88 7.75 4.24 -22.49
C GLY A 88 6.38 4.71 -23.02
N PRO A 89 6.38 5.58 -24.04
CA PRO A 89 5.24 6.40 -24.41
C PRO A 89 3.94 5.60 -24.46
N PRO A 90 2.81 6.18 -24.01
CA PRO A 90 1.52 5.50 -24.01
C PRO A 90 1.31 4.86 -25.38
N ARG A 91 1.07 3.55 -25.39
CA ARG A 91 0.70 2.88 -26.65
C ARG A 91 -0.51 3.63 -27.17
N PRO A 92 -0.53 4.03 -28.47
CA PRO A 92 -1.66 4.75 -29.02
C PRO A 92 -2.91 3.92 -28.72
N GLU A 93 -3.83 4.55 -28.01
CA GLU A 93 -5.07 3.96 -27.55
C GLU A 93 -5.78 3.43 -28.80
N CYS A 94 -5.87 2.10 -28.94
CA CYS A 94 -6.77 1.52 -29.93
C CYS A 94 -8.17 1.86 -29.48
N SER A 95 -8.69 2.97 -30.02
CA SER A 95 -10.08 3.35 -29.91
C SER A 95 -10.87 2.24 -30.58
N PHE A 96 -11.46 1.37 -29.77
CA PHE A 96 -12.51 0.46 -30.19
C PHE A 96 -13.73 1.32 -30.55
N LEU A 97 -13.71 1.86 -31.76
CA LEU A 97 -14.94 2.25 -32.44
C LEU A 97 -15.63 0.95 -32.84
N THR A 98 -16.73 0.66 -32.16
CA THR A 98 -17.68 -0.39 -32.55
C THR A 98 -18.20 -0.09 -33.95
N GLY A 99 -17.58 -0.70 -34.96
CA GLY A 99 -17.94 -0.56 -36.37
C GLY A 99 -16.90 -1.29 -37.22
N ALA A 100 -17.35 -2.31 -37.94
CA ALA A 100 -16.50 -3.22 -38.70
C ALA A 100 -15.76 -2.49 -39.84
N ASP A 101 -14.50 -2.11 -39.62
CA ASP A 101 -13.47 -1.99 -40.66
C ASP A 101 -12.08 -1.90 -40.02
N GLY A 102 -11.19 -2.81 -40.43
CA GLY A 102 -9.94 -3.14 -39.75
C GLY A 102 -8.91 -2.00 -39.58
N CYS A 103 -8.06 -2.16 -38.57
CA CYS A 103 -6.90 -1.31 -38.27
C CYS A 103 -6.04 -1.03 -39.51
N ARG A 104 -6.11 0.18 -40.06
CA ARG A 104 -5.21 0.64 -41.13
C ARG A 104 -4.13 1.54 -40.55
N ARG A 105 -2.88 1.05 -40.55
CA ARG A 105 -1.67 1.79 -40.15
C ARG A 105 -1.42 2.91 -41.18
N GLN A 106 -1.49 4.18 -40.79
CA GLN A 106 -1.04 5.30 -41.64
C GLN A 106 0.49 5.36 -41.65
N PRO A 107 1.16 5.41 -42.82
CA PRO A 107 2.57 5.76 -42.90
C PRO A 107 2.73 7.27 -42.63
N GLY A 108 3.65 7.63 -41.72
CA GLY A 108 3.94 9.01 -41.36
C GLY A 108 4.52 9.82 -42.53
N PRO A 109 4.45 11.17 -42.48
CA PRO A 109 4.96 12.01 -43.55
C PRO A 109 6.48 11.93 -43.62
N GLY A 110 6.98 11.52 -44.79
CA GLY A 110 8.38 11.67 -45.19
C GLY A 110 8.73 13.14 -45.38
N SER A 111 10.02 13.40 -45.17
CA SER A 111 10.74 14.68 -45.22
C SER A 111 10.55 15.48 -46.51
#